data_AF-A0AAD8YG96-F1
#
_entry.id   AF-A0AAD8YG96-F1
#
_cell.length_a   1.000
_cell.length_b   1.000
_cell.length_c   1.000
_cell.angle_alpha   90.00
_cell.angle_beta   90.00
_cell.angle_gamma   90.00
#
_symmetry.space_group_name_H-M   'P 1'
#
loop_
_entity.id
_entity.type
_entity.pdbx_description
1 polymer ?
#
loop_
_entity_poly.entity_id
_entity_poly.type
_entity_poly.pdbx_seq_one_letter_code
_entity_poly.pdbx_strand_id
1 'polypeptide(L)'
;MPSTRKLLLDAIASLDAAAPPDVCADALDAIFTSCSSSETFNDESCDGGVTPLMIACDKSITSALEYLRQQIQNQATKEVSVWGRVTDKSSESGNCALHHALAANFQTGLDVLEYDAFNAKALSPDQNNLQRYMALLEQPNENGIPQS
;
A
#
# COMPACT_ATOMS: atom_id res chain seq x y z
N MET A 1 -4.23 -15.68 15.85
CA MET A 1 -5.20 -14.85 15.12
C MET A 1 -4.50 -14.31 13.89
N PRO A 2 -5.17 -14.15 12.73
CA PRO A 2 -4.55 -13.53 11.57
C PRO A 2 -4.10 -12.10 11.91
N SER A 3 -2.97 -11.67 11.38
CA SER A 3 -2.48 -10.29 11.56
C SER A 3 -3.42 -9.29 10.91
N THR A 4 -3.43 -8.04 11.40
CA THR A 4 -4.20 -6.95 10.79
C THR A 4 -3.90 -6.80 9.30
N ARG A 5 -2.62 -6.97 8.91
CA ARG A 5 -2.20 -6.91 7.50
C ARG A 5 -2.81 -8.04 6.67
N LYS A 6 -2.88 -9.26 7.20
CA LYS A 6 -3.52 -10.38 6.51
C LYS A 6 -5.03 -10.16 6.33
N LEU A 7 -5.72 -9.68 7.37
CA LEU A 7 -7.13 -9.32 7.28
C LEU A 7 -7.37 -8.22 6.24
N LEU A 8 -6.51 -7.21 6.21
CA LEU A 8 -6.58 -6.12 5.23
C LEU A 8 -6.37 -6.63 3.81
N LEU A 9 -5.37 -7.50 3.61
CA LEU A 9 -5.09 -8.13 2.33
C LEU A 9 -6.28 -8.93 1.83
N ASP A 10 -6.86 -9.79 2.67
CA ASP A 10 -8.02 -10.63 2.33
C ASP A 10 -9.25 -9.76 1.98
N ALA A 11 -9.46 -8.66 2.70
CA ALA A 11 -10.55 -7.74 2.42
C ALA A 11 -10.38 -7.02 1.07
N ILE A 12 -9.20 -6.45 0.80
CA ILE A 12 -8.92 -5.80 -0.49
C ILE A 12 -8.95 -6.81 -1.64
N ALA A 13 -8.43 -8.02 -1.43
CA ALA A 13 -8.50 -9.10 -2.42
C ALA A 13 -9.94 -9.51 -2.73
N SER A 14 -10.87 -9.34 -1.79
CA SER A 14 -12.30 -9.63 -1.96
C SER A 14 -13.10 -8.46 -2.56
N LEU A 15 -12.57 -7.23 -2.54
CA LEU A 15 -13.23 -6.06 -3.12
C LEU A 15 -13.14 -6.07 -4.65
N ASP A 16 -14.21 -5.64 -5.32
CA ASP A 16 -14.22 -5.39 -6.76
C ASP A 16 -13.61 -4.02 -7.08
N ALA A 17 -13.02 -3.86 -8.27
CA ALA A 17 -12.50 -2.57 -8.74
C ALA A 17 -13.57 -1.48 -8.79
N ALA A 18 -14.84 -1.87 -8.99
CA ALA A 18 -16.00 -0.98 -9.01
C ALA A 18 -16.70 -0.85 -7.64
N ALA A 19 -16.08 -1.34 -6.56
CA ALA A 19 -16.65 -1.22 -5.22
C ALA A 19 -16.85 0.27 -4.88
N PRO A 20 -18.03 0.66 -4.36
CA PRO A 20 -18.29 2.04 -3.99
C PRO A 20 -17.49 2.42 -2.72
N PRO A 21 -17.18 3.72 -2.54
CA PRO A 21 -16.38 4.20 -1.40
C PRO A 21 -16.94 3.79 -0.04
N ASP A 22 -18.26 3.84 0.14
CA ASP A 22 -18.90 3.53 1.42
C ASP A 22 -18.69 2.06 1.82
N VAL A 23 -18.87 1.13 0.86
CA VAL A 23 -18.67 -0.32 1.11
C VAL A 23 -17.19 -0.63 1.38
N CYS A 24 -16.29 0.05 0.67
CA CYS A 24 -14.87 -0.08 0.92
C CYS A 24 -14.51 0.45 2.31
N ALA A 25 -14.96 1.64 2.68
CA ALA A 25 -14.70 2.24 3.98
C ALA A 25 -15.24 1.36 5.11
N ASP A 26 -16.49 0.89 5.02
CA ASP A 26 -17.09 0.00 6.02
C ASP A 26 -16.27 -1.28 6.24
N ALA A 27 -15.80 -1.90 5.15
CA ALA A 27 -15.00 -3.12 5.21
C ALA A 27 -13.63 -2.89 5.87
N LEU A 28 -12.97 -1.77 5.54
CA LEU A 28 -11.65 -1.43 6.06
C LEU A 28 -11.73 -0.92 7.51
N ASP A 29 -12.70 -0.06 7.82
CA ASP A 29 -12.96 0.47 9.17
C ASP A 29 -13.30 -0.65 10.15
N ALA A 30 -14.03 -1.68 9.74
CA ALA A 30 -14.32 -2.84 10.57
C ALA A 30 -13.03 -3.53 11.04
N ILE A 31 -12.02 -3.64 10.16
CA ILE A 31 -10.73 -4.26 10.48
C ILE A 31 -9.96 -3.38 11.46
N PHE A 32 -9.82 -2.08 11.16
CA PHE A 32 -9.08 -1.15 12.02
C PHE A 32 -9.75 -0.96 13.39
N THR A 33 -11.08 -0.95 13.45
CA THR A 33 -11.85 -0.88 14.72
C THR A 33 -11.65 -2.15 15.54
N SER A 34 -11.72 -3.33 14.91
CA SER A 34 -11.48 -4.61 15.57
C SER A 34 -10.04 -4.69 16.11
N CYS A 35 -9.06 -4.23 15.33
CA CYS A 35 -7.65 -4.27 15.72
C CYS A 35 -7.23 -3.16 16.67
N SER A 36 -7.92 -2.02 16.74
CA SER A 36 -7.66 -0.98 17.74
C SER A 36 -7.82 -1.48 19.19
N SER A 37 -8.59 -2.56 19.38
CA SER A 37 -8.78 -3.22 20.67
C SER A 37 -7.72 -4.28 21.01
N SER A 38 -6.88 -4.66 20.05
CA SER A 38 -5.88 -5.73 20.16
C SER A 38 -4.50 -5.17 19.81
N GLU A 39 -3.57 -5.09 20.76
CA GLU A 39 -2.24 -4.47 20.61
C GLU A 39 -1.30 -5.12 19.55
N THR A 40 -1.82 -6.00 18.69
CA THR A 40 -1.03 -6.75 17.71
C THR A 40 -1.29 -6.28 16.28
N PHE A 41 -0.76 -5.10 15.96
CA PHE A 41 -0.37 -4.78 14.57
C PHE A 41 0.87 -5.63 14.23
N ASN A 42 0.73 -6.96 14.25
CA ASN A 42 1.87 -7.86 14.07
C ASN A 42 2.25 -7.84 12.58
N ASP A 43 3.44 -7.32 12.32
CA ASP A 43 4.08 -7.14 11.01
C ASP A 43 4.70 -8.46 10.49
N GLU A 44 4.13 -9.60 10.85
CA GLU A 44 4.64 -10.89 10.40
C GLU A 44 4.27 -11.09 8.95
N SER A 45 5.26 -10.83 8.08
CA SER A 45 5.45 -11.36 6.72
C SER A 45 4.18 -11.99 6.13
N CYS A 46 3.35 -11.16 5.48
CA CYS A 46 2.27 -11.67 4.65
C CYS A 46 2.81 -12.60 3.55
N ASP A 47 1.96 -13.51 3.10
CA ASP A 47 2.19 -14.53 2.09
C ASP A 47 3.13 -14.04 0.96
N GLY A 48 4.43 -14.40 1.06
CA GLY A 48 5.42 -14.07 0.04
C GLY A 48 5.75 -12.57 -0.10
N GLY A 49 5.56 -11.73 0.92
CA GLY A 49 5.89 -10.30 0.88
C GLY A 49 4.90 -9.45 0.09
N VAL A 50 3.74 -10.00 -0.28
CA VAL A 50 2.68 -9.25 -0.95
C VAL A 50 1.98 -8.35 0.07
N THR A 51 1.83 -7.06 -0.27
CA THR A 51 1.20 -6.07 0.62
C THR A 51 -0.21 -5.70 0.14
N PRO A 52 -1.09 -5.25 1.06
CA PRO A 52 -2.41 -4.72 0.69
C PRO A 52 -2.34 -3.62 -0.37
N LEU A 53 -1.31 -2.77 -0.32
CA LEU A 53 -1.06 -1.72 -1.30
C LEU A 53 -0.78 -2.28 -2.71
N MET A 54 -0.03 -3.39 -2.83
CA MET A 54 0.20 -4.06 -4.11
C MET A 54 -1.11 -4.57 -4.72
N ILE A 55 -1.95 -5.24 -3.93
CA ILE A 55 -3.23 -5.79 -4.41
C ILE A 55 -4.19 -4.69 -4.82
N ALA A 56 -4.27 -3.59 -4.06
CA ALA A 56 -5.10 -2.45 -4.41
C ALA A 56 -4.68 -1.83 -5.75
N CYS A 57 -3.37 -1.76 -6.04
CA CYS A 57 -2.85 -1.28 -7.32
C CYS A 57 -3.11 -2.26 -8.46
N ASP A 58 -2.86 -3.55 -8.24
CA ASP A 58 -3.03 -4.62 -9.23
C ASP A 58 -4.49 -4.71 -9.71
N LYS A 59 -5.42 -4.65 -8.75
CA LYS A 59 -6.87 -4.71 -9.02
C LYS A 59 -7.48 -3.37 -9.41
N SER A 60 -6.70 -2.29 -9.46
CA SER A 60 -7.19 -0.92 -9.74
C SER A 60 -8.34 -0.47 -8.82
N ILE A 61 -8.24 -0.74 -7.52
CA ILE A 61 -9.31 -0.42 -6.55
C ILE A 61 -9.17 1.03 -6.07
N THR A 62 -9.81 1.95 -6.80
CA THR A 62 -9.77 3.40 -6.51
C THR A 62 -10.20 3.72 -5.08
N SER A 63 -11.34 3.19 -4.62
CA SER A 63 -11.88 3.51 -3.30
C SER A 63 -10.95 3.11 -2.16
N ALA A 64 -10.22 2.01 -2.29
CA ALA A 64 -9.26 1.57 -1.28
C ALA A 64 -8.07 2.54 -1.19
N LEU A 65 -7.55 2.98 -2.35
CA LEU A 65 -6.42 3.92 -2.37
C LEU A 65 -6.82 5.34 -1.95
N GLU A 66 -8.04 5.77 -2.25
CA GLU A 66 -8.58 7.03 -1.71
C GLU A 66 -8.74 6.97 -0.19
N TYR A 67 -9.19 5.83 0.34
CA TYR A 67 -9.27 5.60 1.77
C TYR A 67 -7.87 5.64 2.42
N LEU A 68 -6.86 4.99 1.84
CA LEU A 68 -5.46 5.11 2.28
C LEU A 68 -4.99 6.56 2.26
N ARG A 69 -5.26 7.31 1.19
CA ARG A 69 -4.89 8.72 1.09
C ARG A 69 -5.49 9.56 2.22
N GLN A 70 -6.75 9.31 2.58
CA GLN A 70 -7.39 9.96 3.72
C GLN A 70 -6.69 9.59 5.04
N GLN A 71 -6.30 8.33 5.24
CA GLN A 71 -5.55 7.90 6.42
C GLN A 71 -4.19 8.63 6.53
N ILE A 72 -3.46 8.77 5.42
CA ILE A 72 -2.19 9.52 5.37
C ILE A 72 -2.43 10.99 5.76
N GLN A 73 -3.46 11.64 5.19
CA GLN A 73 -3.83 13.02 5.52
C GLN A 73 -4.17 13.21 7.00
N ASN A 74 -4.86 12.22 7.59
CA ASN A 74 -5.25 12.22 8.99
C ASN A 74 -4.12 11.81 9.94
N GLN A 75 -2.91 11.57 9.44
CA GLN A 75 -1.73 11.14 10.22
C GLN A 75 -1.96 9.83 11.00
N ALA A 76 -2.77 8.92 10.45
CA ALA A 76 -3.06 7.60 10.99
C ALA A 76 -1.87 6.64 10.76
N THR A 77 -0.72 6.95 11.36
CA THR A 77 0.58 6.31 11.06
C THR A 77 0.60 4.80 11.29
N LYS A 78 -0.17 4.30 12.27
CA LYS A 78 -0.26 2.85 12.55
C LYS A 78 -1.02 2.14 11.45
N GLU A 79 -2.16 2.69 11.06
CA GLU A 79 -3.05 2.17 10.02
C GLU A 79 -2.35 2.16 8.67
N VAL A 80 -1.66 3.26 8.32
CA VAL A 80 -0.89 3.39 7.07
C VAL A 80 0.20 2.30 6.98
N SER A 81 0.89 1.98 8.08
CA SER A 81 1.94 0.95 8.05
C SER A 81 1.42 -0.46 7.70
N VAL A 82 0.13 -0.74 7.96
CA VAL A 82 -0.50 -2.02 7.63
C VAL A 82 -0.61 -2.22 6.11
N TRP A 83 -0.81 -1.14 5.35
CA TRP A 83 -0.91 -1.21 3.89
C TRP A 83 0.36 -1.71 3.22
N GLY A 84 1.50 -1.60 3.91
CA GLY A 84 2.82 -1.79 3.33
C GLY A 84 3.34 -0.50 2.70
N ARG A 85 4.65 -0.45 2.49
CA ARG A 85 5.32 0.70 1.87
C ARG A 85 5.28 0.58 0.36
N VAL A 86 5.33 1.73 -0.29
CA VAL A 86 5.51 1.86 -1.76
C VAL A 86 6.73 1.10 -2.29
N THR A 87 7.76 0.92 -1.46
CA THR A 87 9.03 0.25 -1.79
C THR A 87 9.09 -1.21 -1.34
N ASP A 88 8.07 -1.71 -0.63
CA ASP A 88 8.02 -3.12 -0.27
C ASP A 88 7.94 -3.94 -1.55
N LYS A 89 8.73 -5.02 -1.62
CA LYS A 89 8.82 -5.89 -2.80
C LYS A 89 8.29 -7.28 -2.43
N SER A 90 7.49 -7.87 -3.31
CA SER A 90 7.08 -9.27 -3.14
C SER A 90 8.31 -10.18 -3.28
N SER A 91 8.39 -11.20 -2.44
CA SER A 91 9.47 -12.19 -2.43
C SER A 91 9.48 -13.04 -3.70
N GLU A 92 8.32 -13.24 -4.33
CA GLU A 92 8.20 -14.11 -5.51
C GLU A 92 8.60 -13.42 -6.81
N SER A 93 8.25 -12.14 -6.98
CA SER A 93 8.47 -11.43 -8.25
C SER A 93 9.43 -10.25 -8.16
N GLY A 94 9.73 -9.77 -6.94
CA GLY A 94 10.46 -8.53 -6.72
C GLY A 94 9.65 -7.27 -7.06
N ASN A 95 8.40 -7.42 -7.50
CA ASN A 95 7.53 -6.29 -7.83
C ASN A 95 7.04 -5.62 -6.55
N CYS A 96 7.00 -4.29 -6.60
CA CYS A 96 6.40 -3.43 -5.59
C CYS A 96 5.07 -2.84 -6.07
N ALA A 97 4.36 -2.12 -5.20
CA ALA A 97 3.08 -1.48 -5.55
C ALA A 97 3.16 -0.59 -6.80
N LEU A 98 4.29 0.11 -7.00
CA LEU A 98 4.53 0.93 -8.18
C LEU A 98 4.54 0.10 -9.49
N HIS A 99 5.10 -1.12 -9.46
CA HIS A 99 5.08 -2.01 -10.62
C HIS A 99 3.65 -2.42 -10.98
N HIS A 100 2.84 -2.77 -9.97
CA HIS A 100 1.45 -3.16 -10.17
C HIS A 100 0.62 -1.98 -10.72
N ALA A 101 0.78 -0.77 -10.18
CA ALA A 101 0.08 0.42 -10.68
C ALA A 101 0.46 0.75 -12.14
N LEU A 102 1.75 0.64 -12.49
CA LEU A 102 2.22 0.85 -13.87
C LEU A 102 1.70 -0.24 -14.81
N ALA A 103 1.75 -1.51 -14.40
CA ALA A 103 1.27 -2.64 -15.20
C ALA A 103 -0.25 -2.58 -15.46
N ALA A 104 -1.02 -2.11 -14.48
CA ALA A 104 -2.46 -1.89 -14.60
C ALA A 104 -2.83 -0.59 -15.33
N ASN A 105 -1.85 0.26 -15.70
CA ASN A 105 -2.06 1.62 -16.22
C ASN A 105 -2.99 2.45 -15.31
N PHE A 106 -2.81 2.31 -13.99
CA PHE A 106 -3.72 2.84 -12.98
C PHE A 106 -3.22 4.17 -12.42
N GLN A 107 -3.62 5.26 -13.07
CA GLN A 107 -3.15 6.62 -12.73
C GLN A 107 -3.46 7.02 -11.27
N THR A 108 -4.67 6.72 -10.78
CA THR A 108 -5.02 7.02 -9.38
C THR A 108 -4.13 6.26 -8.41
N GLY A 109 -3.71 5.05 -8.78
CA GLY A 109 -2.68 4.30 -8.06
C GLY A 109 -1.38 5.08 -7.96
N LEU A 110 -0.84 5.50 -9.10
CA LEU A 110 0.39 6.29 -9.16
C LEU A 110 0.31 7.57 -8.31
N ASP A 111 -0.79 8.30 -8.38
CA ASP A 111 -0.99 9.54 -7.63
C ASP A 111 -0.94 9.31 -6.11
N VAL A 112 -1.56 8.22 -5.63
CA VAL A 112 -1.58 7.88 -4.20
C VAL A 112 -0.21 7.37 -3.74
N LEU A 113 0.48 6.56 -4.54
CA LEU A 113 1.83 6.09 -4.23
C LEU A 113 2.83 7.25 -4.18
N GLU A 114 2.75 8.21 -5.11
CA GLU A 114 3.56 9.42 -5.07
C GLU A 114 3.27 10.26 -3.81
N TYR A 115 1.99 10.39 -3.45
CA TYR A 115 1.58 11.12 -2.26
C TYR A 115 2.16 10.48 -0.99
N ASP A 116 2.04 9.16 -0.83
CA ASP A 116 2.63 8.43 0.30
C ASP A 116 4.15 8.57 0.34
N ALA A 117 4.81 8.33 -0.79
CA ALA A 117 6.27 8.43 -0.92
C ALA A 117 6.81 9.83 -0.58
N PHE A 118 6.11 10.88 -1.01
CA PHE A 118 6.46 12.26 -0.67
C PHE A 118 6.31 12.53 0.83
N ASN A 119 5.21 12.08 1.45
CA ASN A 119 4.98 12.23 2.89
C ASN A 119 6.01 11.44 3.71
N ALA A 120 6.42 10.27 3.24
CA ALA A 120 7.50 9.47 3.80
C ALA A 120 8.90 10.06 3.59
N LYS A 121 9.02 11.20 2.88
CA LYS A 121 10.28 11.85 2.46
C LYS A 121 11.17 10.93 1.62
N ALA A 122 10.57 9.96 0.93
CA ALA A 122 11.26 9.05 0.03
C ALA A 122 11.51 9.68 -1.36
N LEU A 123 10.85 10.80 -1.68
CA LEU A 123 10.95 11.51 -2.95
C LEU A 123 11.33 12.98 -2.77
N SER A 124 12.10 13.52 -3.72
CA SER A 124 12.42 14.94 -3.80
C SER A 124 11.40 15.71 -4.68
N PRO A 125 10.94 16.91 -4.26
CA PRO A 125 10.01 17.71 -5.05
C PRO A 125 10.59 18.14 -6.41
N ASP A 126 11.91 18.23 -6.55
CA ASP A 126 12.59 18.75 -7.75
C ASP A 126 12.75 17.74 -8.88
N GLN A 127 12.36 16.48 -8.65
CA GLN A 127 12.44 15.41 -9.64
C GLN A 127 11.20 15.39 -10.55
N ASN A 128 11.39 15.10 -11.84
CA ASN A 128 10.27 14.74 -12.72
C ASN A 128 9.71 13.34 -12.39
N ASN A 129 8.51 13.01 -12.86
CA ASN A 129 7.84 11.76 -12.51
C ASN A 129 8.68 10.52 -12.85
N LEU A 130 9.38 10.51 -14.00
CA LEU A 130 10.26 9.40 -14.37
C LEU A 130 11.39 9.22 -13.35
N GLN A 131 12.04 10.32 -12.95
CA GLN A 131 13.12 10.30 -11.96
C GLN A 131 12.62 9.85 -10.58
N ARG A 132 11.40 10.24 -10.20
CA ARG A 132 10.76 9.79 -8.96
C ARG A 132 10.48 8.29 -8.98
N TYR A 133 9.94 7.78 -10.09
CA TYR A 133 9.68 6.35 -10.24
C TYR A 133 10.97 5.54 -10.22
N MET A 134 12.00 5.97 -10.96
CA MET A 134 13.32 5.33 -10.93
C MET A 134 13.87 5.31 -9.50
N ALA A 135 13.82 6.43 -8.79
CA ALA A 135 14.29 6.52 -7.41
C ALA A 135 13.55 5.56 -6.47
N LEU A 136 12.24 5.36 -6.64
CA LEU A 136 11.46 4.40 -5.84
C LEU A 136 11.78 2.95 -6.18
N LEU A 137 12.00 2.64 -7.45
CA LEU A 137 12.34 1.29 -7.91
C LEU A 137 13.72 0.84 -7.43
N GLU A 138 14.66 1.79 -7.34
CA GLU A 138 16.04 1.61 -6.91
C GLU A 138 16.23 1.57 -5.38
N GLN A 139 15.21 1.89 -4.58
CA GLN A 139 15.37 1.85 -3.13
C GLN A 139 15.60 0.41 -2.63
N PRO A 140 16.56 0.22 -1.70
CA PRO A 140 16.72 -1.06 -1.02
C PRO A 140 15.45 -1.40 -0.25
N ASN A 141 15.15 -2.69 -0.15
CA ASN A 141 14.05 -3.17 0.70
C ASN A 141 14.34 -2.87 2.18
N GLU A 142 13.37 -3.13 3.06
CA GLU A 142 13.47 -2.95 4.51
C GLU A 142 14.69 -3.61 5.18
N ASN A 143 15.34 -4.55 4.50
CA ASN A 143 16.55 -5.25 4.94
C ASN A 143 17.86 -4.54 4.52
N GLY A 144 17.78 -3.37 3.89
CA GLY A 144 18.95 -2.55 3.53
C GLY A 144 19.82 -3.14 2.41
N ILE A 145 19.31 -4.11 1.65
CA ILE A 145 20.08 -4.74 0.57
C ILE A 145 19.92 -3.89 -0.70
N PRO A 146 20.99 -3.25 -1.23
CA PRO A 146 20.94 -2.58 -2.52
C PRO A 146 20.67 -3.62 -3.61
N GLN A 147 19.70 -3.36 -4.48
CA GLN A 147 19.28 -4.31 -5.51
C GLN A 147 19.61 -3.73 -6.89
N SER A 148 20.55 -4.39 -7.58
CA SER A 148 21.04 -4.12 -8.94
C SER A 148 20.26 -4.87 -10.01
#